data_AF-A0A8H2ZL91-F1
#
_entry.id   AF-A0A8H2ZL91-F1
#
_cell.length_a   1.000
_cell.length_b   1.000
_cell.length_c   1.000
_cell.angle_alpha   90.00
_cell.angle_beta   90.00
_cell.angle_gamma   90.00
#
_symmetry.space_group_name_H-M   'P 1'
#
loop_
_entity.id
_entity.type
_entity.pdbx_description
1 polymer ?
#
loop_
_entity_poly.entity_id
_entity_poly.type
_entity_poly.pdbx_seq_one_letter_code
_entity_poly.pdbx_strand_id
1 'polypeptide(L)'
;MGLPPWETSESQTFALITGANSGLGFAIASRLIDEFLTSSDTPPTKHLILILCTRTPLKTRFTISRLRAHLRKLVDYSQFANSQRKKAKAQGNVYKWQDMVARVHFLGVELDLCDLKSVYAVTDKLVNGTVGSPDATTMDGLRLPAGSPGTASYSADVQQDRWALSQKEGSDGQQRSWGWGLSGVRVPRLDVVILNAGIGGWSGIHWPKAIWTVMTDMTEAVTWPTYKLAEVGAVAKSQLSSTIPKEATTSDDESTQPLLKGDSPQEPPLGAVFCSNVFGHYILAHELMPLLSRPASPSATTSGRIIWVSSIEAQPQHFNIDDLQGLNNHAPYESSKRLTDVLVLSRKLRAGGKISSSWFDCSDVRVKEDQIEGEEPEDQPPTQLIKPKMFVVQPGIFVSEIMPLNFILVFFYRMIFYLVRWMGSQWHTIEPYTAAVGPVWLALSQDEILDTMDAPASKWGSATDSSGKERVIRTEVPGWGWEGKTPKTIDTGERRKGRKRDAVPLTREAREDFEVMGVKCWTEMEKLRKEWEELLGVKK
;
A
#
# COMPACT_ATOMS: atom_id res chain seq x y z
N MET A 1 -4.14 19.84 28.18
CA MET A 1 -3.42 18.61 27.78
C MET A 1 -2.30 19.06 26.87
N GLY A 2 -1.06 18.70 27.18
CA GLY A 2 0.12 19.19 26.48
C GLY A 2 0.09 18.89 24.99
N LEU A 3 0.86 19.68 24.23
CA LEU A 3 1.21 19.41 22.84
C LEU A 3 1.47 17.92 22.65
N PRO A 4 0.94 17.31 21.59
CA PRO A 4 1.10 15.88 21.42
C PRO A 4 2.59 15.50 21.32
N PRO A 5 3.02 14.38 21.93
CA PRO A 5 4.42 14.08 22.27
C PRO A 5 5.27 13.63 21.08
N TRP A 6 5.08 14.23 19.90
CA TRP A 6 5.67 13.81 18.62
C TRP A 6 7.16 14.14 18.46
N GLU A 7 7.86 14.47 19.53
CA GLU A 7 9.32 14.61 19.49
C GLU A 7 9.93 13.23 19.23
N THR A 8 10.26 12.99 17.94
CA THR A 8 11.37 12.24 17.31
C THR A 8 11.85 10.91 17.90
N SER A 9 11.26 10.38 18.97
CA SER A 9 11.74 9.22 19.71
C SER A 9 11.49 7.90 18.97
N GLU A 10 12.30 6.89 19.28
CA GLU A 10 12.14 5.50 18.82
C GLU A 10 10.84 4.82 19.32
N SER A 11 10.05 5.53 20.12
CA SER A 11 8.77 5.05 20.64
C SER A 11 7.64 5.07 19.60
N GLN A 12 7.85 5.67 18.43
CA GLN A 12 6.80 5.87 17.43
C GLN A 12 7.09 5.11 16.13
N THR A 13 6.03 4.48 15.59
CA THR A 13 6.04 3.83 14.28
C THR A 13 5.03 4.50 13.35
N PHE A 14 5.52 5.17 12.30
CA PHE A 14 4.72 5.79 11.24
C PHE A 14 4.58 4.84 10.05
N ALA A 15 3.35 4.40 9.77
CA ALA A 15 3.03 3.49 8.68
C ALA A 15 2.02 4.13 7.71
N LEU A 16 2.41 4.27 6.44
CA LEU A 16 1.54 4.75 5.36
C LEU A 16 1.02 3.58 4.53
N ILE A 17 -0.28 3.54 4.27
CA ILE A 17 -0.94 2.44 3.54
C ILE A 17 -1.75 3.00 2.38
N THR A 18 -1.42 2.61 1.15
CA THR A 18 -2.20 3.00 -0.02
C THR A 18 -3.44 2.12 -0.21
N GLY A 19 -4.58 2.75 -0.53
CA GLY A 19 -5.83 2.03 -0.79
C GLY A 19 -6.43 1.41 0.47
N ALA A 20 -6.43 2.13 1.59
CA ALA A 20 -6.79 1.57 2.91
C ALA A 20 -8.32 1.44 3.16
N ASN A 21 -9.16 1.85 2.21
CA ASN A 21 -10.62 1.95 2.44
C ASN A 21 -11.36 0.61 2.52
N SER A 22 -10.93 -0.40 1.77
CA SER A 22 -11.57 -1.72 1.73
C SER A 22 -10.58 -2.82 1.36
N GLY A 23 -11.08 -4.05 1.22
CA GLY A 23 -10.29 -5.21 0.80
C GLY A 23 -9.00 -5.40 1.59
N LEU A 24 -7.91 -5.63 0.86
CA LEU A 24 -6.59 -5.90 1.42
C LEU A 24 -6.00 -4.71 2.19
N GLY A 25 -6.16 -3.48 1.70
CA GLY A 25 -5.58 -2.30 2.36
C GLY A 25 -6.18 -2.05 3.75
N PHE A 26 -7.51 -2.18 3.87
CA PHE A 26 -8.19 -2.15 5.17
C PHE A 26 -7.72 -3.29 6.08
N ALA A 27 -7.60 -4.50 5.52
CA ALA A 27 -7.17 -5.67 6.27
C ALA A 27 -5.71 -5.55 6.77
N ILE A 28 -4.82 -4.97 5.98
CA ILE A 28 -3.44 -4.65 6.39
C ILE A 28 -3.46 -3.68 7.57
N ALA A 29 -4.25 -2.60 7.50
CA ALA A 29 -4.36 -1.64 8.60
C ALA A 29 -4.90 -2.31 9.88
N SER A 30 -5.99 -3.08 9.78
CA SER A 30 -6.56 -3.83 10.91
C SER A 30 -5.57 -4.80 11.54
N ARG A 31 -4.87 -5.58 10.71
CA ARG A 31 -3.93 -6.59 11.18
C ARG A 31 -2.66 -5.97 11.77
N LEU A 32 -2.19 -4.86 11.21
CA LEU A 32 -1.04 -4.14 11.76
C LEU A 32 -1.35 -3.60 13.16
N ILE A 33 -2.57 -3.14 13.42
CA ILE A 33 -3.04 -2.80 14.79
C ILE A 33 -2.98 -4.02 15.71
N ASP A 34 -3.52 -5.15 15.26
CA ASP A 34 -3.62 -6.37 16.06
C ASP A 34 -2.22 -6.89 16.43
N GLU A 35 -1.34 -7.04 15.44
CA GLU A 35 0.02 -7.55 15.68
C GLU A 35 0.88 -6.53 16.44
N PHE A 36 0.73 -5.23 16.21
CA PHE A 36 1.45 -4.21 16.98
C PHE A 36 1.11 -4.27 18.47
N LEU A 37 -0.18 -4.40 18.82
CA LEU A 37 -0.63 -4.41 20.23
C LEU A 37 -0.45 -5.75 20.94
N THR A 38 -0.46 -6.85 20.18
CA THR A 38 -0.38 -8.21 20.74
C THR A 38 1.04 -8.80 20.73
N SER A 39 1.96 -8.25 19.94
CA SER A 39 3.35 -8.67 19.91
C SER A 39 4.06 -8.40 21.24
N SER A 40 4.89 -9.37 21.66
CA SER A 40 5.81 -9.22 22.79
C SER A 40 6.91 -8.20 22.52
N ASP A 41 7.21 -7.95 21.26
CA ASP A 41 8.34 -7.13 20.82
C ASP A 41 8.00 -5.63 20.79
N THR A 42 6.73 -5.30 21.08
CA THR A 42 6.24 -3.92 21.12
C THR A 42 6.01 -3.48 22.58
N PRO A 43 6.95 -2.72 23.18
CA PRO A 43 6.78 -2.18 24.52
C PRO A 43 5.49 -1.36 24.69
N PRO A 44 4.90 -1.31 25.90
CA PRO A 44 3.70 -0.50 26.18
C PRO A 44 3.87 1.00 25.91
N THR A 45 5.12 1.50 25.90
CA THR A 45 5.46 2.89 25.59
C THR A 45 5.44 3.19 24.09
N LYS A 46 5.37 2.17 23.22
CA LYS A 46 5.35 2.40 21.77
C LYS A 46 3.96 2.79 21.28
N HIS A 47 3.94 3.71 20.32
CA HIS A 47 2.76 4.20 19.61
C HIS A 47 2.84 3.88 18.12
N LEU A 48 1.70 3.52 17.54
CA LEU A 48 1.49 3.29 16.12
C LEU A 48 0.71 4.46 15.51
N ILE A 49 1.24 5.04 14.45
CA ILE A 49 0.59 6.11 13.68
C ILE A 49 0.31 5.57 12.28
N LEU A 50 -0.97 5.41 11.94
CA LEU A 50 -1.41 4.97 10.63
C LEU A 50 -1.83 6.14 9.76
N ILE A 51 -1.13 6.34 8.64
CA ILE A 51 -1.47 7.31 7.61
C ILE A 51 -2.21 6.56 6.50
N LEU A 52 -3.52 6.78 6.41
CA LEU A 52 -4.42 6.06 5.52
C LEU A 52 -4.64 6.87 4.24
N CYS A 53 -4.24 6.32 3.09
CA CYS A 53 -4.54 6.94 1.81
C CYS A 53 -5.87 6.41 1.27
N THR A 54 -6.83 7.30 1.03
CA THR A 54 -8.09 6.98 0.34
C THR A 54 -8.39 8.02 -0.74
N ARG A 55 -9.35 7.77 -1.64
CA ARG A 55 -9.63 8.72 -2.74
C ARG A 55 -10.43 9.96 -2.32
N THR A 56 -11.14 9.92 -1.20
CA THR A 56 -12.03 11.02 -0.80
C THR A 56 -12.06 11.18 0.72
N PRO A 57 -12.29 12.40 1.25
CA PRO A 57 -12.39 12.62 2.69
C PRO A 57 -13.45 11.75 3.37
N LEU A 58 -14.58 11.50 2.67
CA LEU A 58 -15.65 10.64 3.17
C LEU A 58 -15.18 9.19 3.37
N LYS A 59 -14.44 8.64 2.39
CA LYS A 59 -13.85 7.30 2.50
C LYS A 59 -12.83 7.25 3.64
N THR A 60 -12.02 8.29 3.81
CA THR A 60 -11.08 8.40 4.93
C THR A 60 -11.82 8.33 6.28
N ARG A 61 -12.87 9.13 6.47
CA ARG A 61 -13.70 9.13 7.69
C ARG A 61 -14.31 7.75 7.98
N PHE A 62 -14.93 7.14 6.97
CA PHE A 62 -15.54 5.81 7.09
C PHE A 62 -14.51 4.73 7.47
N THR A 63 -13.33 4.78 6.85
CA THR A 63 -12.23 3.85 7.11
C THR A 63 -11.74 3.97 8.56
N ILE A 64 -11.47 5.20 9.03
CA ILE A 64 -11.02 5.44 10.40
C ILE A 64 -12.06 4.99 11.42
N SER A 65 -13.35 5.26 11.18
CA SER A 65 -14.44 4.79 12.06
C SER A 65 -14.42 3.26 12.21
N ARG A 66 -14.30 2.54 11.08
CA ARG A 66 -14.22 1.07 11.08
C ARG A 66 -12.96 0.53 11.76
N LEU A 67 -11.81 1.19 11.59
CA LEU A 67 -10.56 0.81 12.27
C LEU A 67 -10.61 1.06 13.77
N ARG A 68 -11.23 2.16 14.22
CA ARG A 68 -11.49 2.41 15.65
C ARG A 68 -12.40 1.36 16.26
N ALA A 69 -13.45 0.95 15.53
CA ALA A 69 -14.34 -0.14 15.95
C ALA A 69 -13.60 -1.48 16.05
N HIS A 70 -12.74 -1.79 15.07
CA HIS A 70 -11.86 -2.96 15.08
C HIS A 70 -10.90 -2.96 16.28
N LEU A 71 -10.19 -1.85 16.50
CA LEU A 71 -9.29 -1.65 17.63
C LEU A 71 -10.01 -1.86 18.97
N ARG A 72 -11.19 -1.26 19.15
CA ARG A 72 -11.99 -1.45 20.38
C ARG A 72 -12.38 -2.92 20.55
N LYS A 73 -12.77 -3.61 19.48
CA LYS A 73 -13.07 -5.05 19.52
C LYS A 73 -11.86 -5.86 20.01
N LEU A 74 -10.65 -5.53 19.54
CA LEU A 74 -9.42 -6.16 20.00
C LEU A 74 -9.17 -5.89 21.49
N VAL A 75 -9.16 -4.63 21.93
CA VAL A 75 -8.66 -4.28 23.27
C VAL A 75 -9.69 -4.42 24.39
N ASP A 76 -10.98 -4.47 24.07
CA ASP A 76 -12.07 -4.51 25.05
C ASP A 76 -12.80 -5.87 25.03
N TYR A 77 -13.09 -6.42 23.86
CA TYR A 77 -14.00 -7.57 23.75
C TYR A 77 -13.33 -8.90 23.37
N SER A 78 -12.05 -8.89 22.95
CA SER A 78 -11.39 -10.09 22.45
C SER A 78 -10.85 -11.03 23.55
N GLN A 79 -10.42 -12.22 23.14
CA GLN A 79 -9.68 -13.14 24.02
C GLN A 79 -8.37 -12.53 24.54
N PHE A 80 -7.70 -11.70 23.73
CA PHE A 80 -6.51 -10.96 24.17
C PHE A 80 -6.86 -10.02 25.33
N ALA A 81 -7.93 -9.24 25.23
CA ALA A 81 -8.40 -8.36 26.30
C ALA A 81 -8.72 -9.15 27.58
N ASN A 82 -9.37 -10.31 27.45
CA ASN A 82 -9.67 -11.18 28.58
C ASN A 82 -8.40 -11.73 29.25
N SER A 83 -7.38 -12.08 28.46
CA SER A 83 -6.06 -12.49 28.97
C SER A 83 -5.38 -11.34 29.72
N GLN A 84 -5.38 -10.12 29.17
CA GLN A 84 -4.80 -8.95 29.82
C GLN A 84 -5.51 -8.58 31.13
N ARG A 85 -6.85 -8.67 31.18
CA ARG A 85 -7.62 -8.48 32.42
C ARG A 85 -7.23 -9.47 33.51
N LYS A 86 -7.07 -10.75 33.15
CA LYS A 86 -6.63 -11.79 34.09
C LYS A 86 -5.22 -11.50 34.61
N LYS A 87 -4.29 -11.11 33.73
CA LYS A 87 -2.92 -10.73 34.10
C LYS A 87 -2.88 -9.52 35.03
N ALA A 88 -3.60 -8.45 34.69
CA ALA A 88 -3.67 -7.24 35.51
C ALA A 88 -4.25 -7.56 36.91
N LYS A 89 -5.35 -8.31 36.97
CA LYS A 89 -5.96 -8.74 38.24
C LYS A 89 -4.99 -9.54 39.11
N ALA A 90 -4.21 -10.44 38.52
CA ALA A 90 -3.19 -11.22 39.22
C ALA A 90 -2.05 -10.35 39.79
N GLN A 91 -1.78 -9.19 39.17
CA GLN A 91 -0.78 -8.21 39.61
C GLN A 91 -1.36 -7.14 40.55
N GLY A 92 -2.64 -7.23 40.95
CA GLY A 92 -3.32 -6.20 41.75
C GLY A 92 -3.67 -4.92 40.96
N ASN A 93 -3.54 -4.94 39.65
CA ASN A 93 -3.80 -3.81 38.75
C ASN A 93 -5.16 -3.94 38.05
N VAL A 94 -5.71 -2.80 37.60
CA VAL A 94 -6.93 -2.76 36.77
C VAL A 94 -6.52 -2.59 35.31
N TYR A 95 -6.93 -3.54 34.46
CA TYR A 95 -6.74 -3.39 33.02
C TYR A 95 -7.68 -2.31 32.47
N LYS A 96 -7.09 -1.25 31.93
CA LYS A 96 -7.79 -0.18 31.22
C LYS A 96 -7.54 -0.32 29.73
N TRP A 97 -8.57 -0.75 29.01
CA TRP A 97 -8.50 -0.89 27.55
C TRP A 97 -8.23 0.46 26.84
N GLN A 98 -8.54 1.58 27.50
CA GLN A 98 -8.26 2.93 27.01
C GLN A 98 -6.76 3.20 26.85
N ASP A 99 -5.93 2.69 27.76
CA ASP A 99 -4.47 2.86 27.68
C ASP A 99 -3.90 2.20 26.42
N MET A 100 -4.50 1.09 25.99
CA MET A 100 -4.10 0.39 24.76
C MET A 100 -4.46 1.17 23.49
N VAL A 101 -5.48 2.02 23.54
CA VAL A 101 -5.93 2.78 22.36
C VAL A 101 -5.27 4.12 22.26
N ALA A 102 -4.89 4.72 23.38
CA ALA A 102 -3.98 5.86 23.37
C ALA A 102 -2.67 5.57 22.60
N ARG A 103 -2.36 4.29 22.34
CA ARG A 103 -1.20 3.83 21.56
C ARG A 103 -1.42 3.79 20.05
N VAL A 104 -2.63 3.95 19.53
CA VAL A 104 -2.91 3.85 18.08
C VAL A 104 -3.57 5.12 17.57
N HIS A 105 -2.93 5.76 16.58
CA HIS A 105 -3.31 7.04 16.02
C HIS A 105 -3.64 6.91 14.54
N PHE A 106 -4.61 7.69 14.05
CA PHE A 106 -5.07 7.65 12.67
C PHE A 106 -5.00 9.02 12.01
N LEU A 107 -4.29 9.08 10.89
CA LEU A 107 -4.17 10.23 10.00
C LEU A 107 -4.73 9.83 8.62
N GLY A 108 -5.25 10.82 7.90
CA GLY A 108 -5.88 10.60 6.61
C GLY A 108 -5.33 11.53 5.53
N VAL A 109 -5.07 10.98 4.34
CA VAL A 109 -4.68 11.75 3.16
C VAL A 109 -5.42 11.26 1.91
N GLU A 110 -5.79 12.20 1.04
CA GLU A 110 -6.54 11.94 -0.18
C GLU A 110 -5.60 11.70 -1.36
N LEU A 111 -5.55 10.47 -1.88
CA LEU A 111 -4.65 10.08 -2.96
C LEU A 111 -5.41 9.37 -4.08
N ASP A 112 -5.31 9.92 -5.30
CA ASP A 112 -5.65 9.22 -6.53
C ASP A 112 -4.37 8.92 -7.33
N LEU A 113 -3.99 7.65 -7.40
CA LEU A 113 -2.77 7.21 -8.08
C LEU A 113 -2.84 7.38 -9.61
N CYS A 114 -4.03 7.55 -10.17
CA CYS A 114 -4.21 7.84 -11.60
C CYS A 114 -4.23 9.35 -11.92
N ASP A 115 -4.07 10.20 -10.91
CA ASP A 115 -3.92 11.65 -11.04
C ASP A 115 -2.55 12.04 -10.44
N LEU A 116 -1.56 12.26 -11.31
CA LEU A 116 -0.20 12.58 -10.90
C LEU A 116 -0.13 13.88 -10.11
N LYS A 117 -0.99 14.86 -10.39
CA LYS A 117 -1.08 16.10 -9.58
C LYS A 117 -1.55 15.79 -8.16
N SER A 118 -2.49 14.85 -8.00
CA SER A 118 -2.90 14.35 -6.67
C SER A 118 -1.73 13.68 -5.94
N VAL A 119 -0.90 12.89 -6.63
CA VAL A 119 0.30 12.27 -6.04
C VAL A 119 1.30 13.31 -5.53
N TYR A 120 1.64 14.31 -6.35
CA TYR A 120 2.54 15.41 -5.95
C TYR A 120 1.94 16.27 -4.83
N ALA A 121 0.64 16.55 -4.85
CA ALA A 121 -0.01 17.33 -3.80
C ALA A 121 0.01 16.61 -2.43
N VAL A 122 -0.19 15.28 -2.41
CA VAL A 122 -0.14 14.49 -1.17
C VAL A 122 1.27 14.40 -0.61
N THR A 123 2.27 14.24 -1.47
CA THR A 123 3.67 14.14 -1.07
C THR A 123 4.18 15.48 -0.54
N ASP A 124 3.88 16.60 -1.21
CA ASP A 124 4.16 17.94 -0.68
C ASP A 124 3.49 18.16 0.68
N LYS A 125 2.23 17.74 0.84
CA LYS A 125 1.52 17.83 2.13
C LYS A 125 2.18 16.99 3.24
N LEU A 126 2.71 15.82 2.91
CA LEU A 126 3.37 14.93 3.88
C LEU A 126 4.78 15.41 4.24
N VAL A 127 5.54 15.89 3.26
CA VAL A 127 6.94 16.31 3.41
C VAL A 127 7.05 17.72 3.97
N ASN A 128 6.32 18.67 3.38
CA ASN A 128 6.44 20.10 3.68
C ASN A 128 5.26 20.65 4.49
N GLY A 129 4.16 19.90 4.57
CA GLY A 129 2.92 20.35 5.15
C GLY A 129 2.63 19.74 6.52
N THR A 130 1.34 19.74 6.84
CA THR A 130 0.81 19.02 7.98
C THR A 130 -0.38 18.17 7.57
N VAL A 131 -0.57 17.09 8.30
CA VAL A 131 -1.68 16.16 8.12
C VAL A 131 -2.52 16.09 9.39
N GLY A 132 -3.70 15.50 9.25
CA GLY A 132 -4.60 15.33 10.37
C GLY A 132 -5.51 14.12 10.20
N SER A 133 -6.23 13.82 11.28
CA SER A 133 -7.41 12.98 11.26
C SER A 133 -8.57 13.84 10.77
N PRO A 134 -9.32 13.45 9.74
CA PRO A 134 -10.56 14.14 9.40
C PRO A 134 -11.51 14.11 10.62
N ASP A 135 -12.18 15.23 10.88
CA ASP A 135 -13.01 15.48 12.06
C ASP A 135 -13.84 14.27 12.51
N ALA A 136 -13.85 13.99 13.82
CA ALA A 136 -14.91 13.17 14.40
C ALA A 136 -16.22 13.97 14.40
N THR A 137 -17.31 13.42 13.89
CA THR A 137 -18.67 13.98 14.02
C THR A 137 -19.49 13.13 15.00
N THR A 138 -20.69 13.58 15.40
CA THR A 138 -21.68 12.72 16.08
C THR A 138 -22.45 11.87 15.06
N MET A 139 -23.11 10.79 15.49
CA MET A 139 -23.91 9.87 14.64
C MET A 139 -24.91 10.56 13.70
N ASP A 140 -25.36 11.76 14.08
CA ASP A 140 -26.40 12.51 13.35
C ASP A 140 -25.82 13.62 12.46
N GLY A 141 -24.50 13.68 12.32
CA GLY A 141 -23.86 14.75 11.55
C GLY A 141 -23.96 16.12 12.24
N LEU A 142 -23.79 16.17 13.57
CA LEU A 142 -23.70 17.42 14.31
C LEU A 142 -22.25 17.75 14.72
N ARG A 143 -22.02 19.05 14.87
CA ARG A 143 -20.76 19.71 15.28
C ARG A 143 -20.21 19.13 16.59
N LEU A 144 -18.89 18.92 16.68
CA LEU A 144 -18.20 18.75 17.96
C LEU A 144 -18.16 20.08 18.73
N PRO A 145 -18.29 20.08 20.07
CA PRO A 145 -18.24 21.31 20.88
C PRO A 145 -17.01 22.17 20.58
N ALA A 146 -17.18 23.50 20.62
CA ALA A 146 -16.10 24.45 20.44
C ALA A 146 -14.96 24.19 21.46
N GLY A 147 -13.70 24.16 20.98
CA GLY A 147 -12.53 23.76 21.78
C GLY A 147 -12.05 22.32 21.58
N SER A 148 -12.64 21.59 20.62
CA SER A 148 -12.21 20.24 20.23
C SER A 148 -11.06 20.30 19.18
N PRO A 149 -9.88 19.70 19.44
CA PRO A 149 -8.84 19.37 18.45
C PRO A 149 -9.42 18.69 17.20
N GLY A 150 -9.11 19.23 16.02
CA GLY A 150 -9.66 18.80 14.72
C GLY A 150 -10.47 19.88 14.01
N THR A 151 -11.10 20.79 14.76
CA THR A 151 -12.04 21.82 14.24
C THR A 151 -11.45 22.88 13.29
N ALA A 152 -10.15 22.81 12.97
CA ALA A 152 -9.45 23.81 12.17
C ALA A 152 -9.82 23.81 10.67
N SER A 153 -10.42 22.74 10.14
CA SER A 153 -10.75 22.60 8.71
C SER A 153 -12.26 22.47 8.40
N TYR A 154 -13.13 22.84 9.33
CA TYR A 154 -14.57 22.77 9.13
C TYR A 154 -15.08 23.88 8.18
N SER A 155 -15.76 23.50 7.10
CA SER A 155 -16.65 24.38 6.31
C SER A 155 -18.11 24.03 6.58
N ALA A 156 -18.98 25.04 6.66
CA ALA A 156 -20.41 24.90 6.89
C ALA A 156 -21.15 24.09 5.82
N ASP A 157 -20.52 23.90 4.65
CA ASP A 157 -21.19 23.45 3.43
C ASP A 157 -21.09 21.91 3.21
N VAL A 158 -20.39 21.20 4.10
CA VAL A 158 -20.07 19.76 3.92
C VAL A 158 -21.17 18.87 4.51
N GLN A 159 -21.92 18.17 3.65
CA GLN A 159 -22.89 17.13 4.07
C GLN A 159 -22.21 15.93 4.74
N GLN A 160 -22.81 15.42 5.81
CA GLN A 160 -22.20 14.55 6.83
C GLN A 160 -22.74 13.11 6.79
N ASP A 161 -21.98 12.15 7.34
CA ASP A 161 -22.29 10.71 7.31
C ASP A 161 -22.93 10.21 8.62
N ARG A 162 -23.88 9.27 8.50
CA ARG A 162 -24.75 8.69 9.56
C ARG A 162 -24.04 7.70 10.50
N TRP A 163 -22.79 7.34 10.22
CA TRP A 163 -22.07 6.25 10.92
C TRP A 163 -21.00 6.73 11.92
N ALA A 164 -21.10 7.98 12.36
CA ALA A 164 -20.34 8.50 13.49
C ALA A 164 -20.93 8.03 14.84
N LEU A 165 -20.19 8.19 15.93
CA LEU A 165 -20.37 7.49 17.21
C LEU A 165 -21.76 7.68 17.89
N SER A 166 -22.25 6.59 18.52
CA SER A 166 -23.55 6.38 19.22
C SER A 166 -24.06 7.53 20.12
N GLN A 167 -25.39 7.71 20.16
CA GLN A 167 -26.12 8.72 20.95
C GLN A 167 -26.59 8.31 22.36
N LYS A 168 -26.25 7.14 22.89
CA LYS A 168 -26.86 6.71 24.17
C LYS A 168 -26.44 7.61 25.35
N GLU A 169 -27.43 8.19 26.05
CA GLU A 169 -27.25 8.83 27.36
C GLU A 169 -26.60 7.83 28.32
N GLY A 170 -25.49 8.23 28.95
CA GLY A 170 -24.61 7.37 29.75
C GLY A 170 -23.25 7.06 29.10
N SER A 171 -23.00 7.49 27.87
CA SER A 171 -21.63 7.57 27.34
C SER A 171 -20.86 8.65 28.10
N ASP A 172 -19.94 8.20 28.97
CA ASP A 172 -18.96 9.05 29.62
C ASP A 172 -18.16 9.86 28.56
N GLY A 173 -17.75 11.08 28.89
CA GLY A 173 -16.94 11.92 28.00
C GLY A 173 -15.60 11.28 27.62
N GLN A 174 -15.17 10.24 28.35
CA GLN A 174 -13.97 9.46 28.07
C GLN A 174 -14.16 8.47 26.89
N GLN A 175 -15.36 7.96 26.64
CA GLN A 175 -15.71 7.19 25.45
C GLN A 175 -15.81 8.06 24.19
N ARG A 176 -16.04 9.38 24.35
CA ARG A 176 -16.04 10.38 23.27
C ARG A 176 -14.63 10.86 22.89
N SER A 177 -13.65 10.65 23.78
CA SER A 177 -12.23 11.01 23.57
C SER A 177 -11.52 10.18 22.49
N TRP A 178 -12.21 9.20 21.90
CA TRP A 178 -11.72 8.29 20.85
C TRP A 178 -11.66 8.94 19.45
N GLY A 179 -11.60 10.26 19.41
CA GLY A 179 -11.79 11.07 18.21
C GLY A 179 -11.20 12.47 18.31
N TRP A 180 -10.18 12.70 19.16
CA TRP A 180 -9.40 13.93 19.03
C TRP A 180 -8.82 13.95 17.62
N GLY A 181 -9.28 14.88 16.80
CA GLY A 181 -8.72 15.11 15.49
C GLY A 181 -7.29 15.57 15.68
N LEU A 182 -6.34 14.65 15.46
CA LEU A 182 -4.96 15.08 15.25
C LEU A 182 -5.00 16.07 14.11
N SER A 183 -4.49 17.27 14.31
CA SER A 183 -4.48 18.32 13.28
C SER A 183 -3.15 19.05 13.40
N GLY A 184 -2.64 19.54 12.28
CA GLY A 184 -1.34 20.19 12.26
C GLY A 184 -0.17 19.25 12.55
N VAL A 185 -0.31 17.93 12.33
CA VAL A 185 0.79 16.98 12.56
C VAL A 185 1.76 17.06 11.40
N ARG A 186 2.99 17.52 11.67
CA ARG A 186 4.11 17.35 10.73
C ARG A 186 4.64 15.92 10.86
N VAL A 187 4.76 15.20 9.75
CA VAL A 187 5.26 13.82 9.76
C VAL A 187 6.79 13.87 9.84
N PRO A 188 7.43 13.37 10.91
CA PRO A 188 8.88 13.49 11.06
C PRO A 188 9.64 12.48 10.20
N ARG A 189 9.03 11.31 9.95
CA ARG A 189 9.58 10.20 9.17
C ARG A 189 8.49 9.21 8.80
N LEU A 190 8.80 8.30 7.89
CA LEU A 190 8.03 7.09 7.60
C LEU A 190 8.87 5.86 7.91
N ASP A 191 8.40 5.03 8.83
CA ASP A 191 9.04 3.75 9.15
C ASP A 191 8.65 2.69 8.11
N VAL A 192 7.40 2.70 7.66
CA VAL A 192 6.87 1.75 6.67
C VAL A 192 5.93 2.45 5.69
N VAL A 193 6.08 2.14 4.40
CA VAL A 193 5.15 2.48 3.34
C VAL A 193 4.70 1.19 2.65
N ILE A 194 3.40 0.92 2.65
CA ILE A 194 2.80 -0.26 2.01
C ILE A 194 2.04 0.19 0.76
N LEU A 195 2.62 -0.14 -0.40
CA LEU A 195 2.11 0.17 -1.73
C LEU A 195 1.19 -0.95 -2.20
N ASN A 196 -0.07 -0.88 -1.78
CA ASN A 196 -1.08 -1.92 -1.94
C ASN A 196 -2.12 -1.62 -3.03
N ALA A 197 -2.48 -0.34 -3.19
CA ALA A 197 -3.58 0.05 -4.06
C ALA A 197 -3.41 -0.47 -5.51
N GLY A 198 -4.52 -0.65 -6.20
CA GLY A 198 -4.47 -1.06 -7.59
C GLY A 198 -5.84 -1.32 -8.19
N ILE A 199 -5.86 -1.45 -9.51
CA ILE A 199 -7.01 -1.88 -10.28
C ILE A 199 -6.61 -3.06 -11.18
N GLY A 200 -7.58 -3.91 -11.50
CA GLY A 200 -7.37 -5.04 -12.40
C GLY A 200 -7.51 -4.72 -13.88
N GLY A 201 -8.37 -3.75 -14.22
CA GLY A 201 -8.69 -3.43 -15.61
C GLY A 201 -9.37 -4.58 -16.35
N TRP A 202 -10.19 -5.40 -15.66
CA TRP A 202 -10.91 -6.50 -16.29
C TRP A 202 -12.27 -6.06 -16.83
N SER A 203 -12.56 -6.48 -18.06
CA SER A 203 -13.85 -6.28 -18.74
C SER A 203 -14.79 -7.47 -18.53
N GLY A 204 -14.27 -8.65 -18.15
CA GLY A 204 -15.10 -9.81 -17.86
C GLY A 204 -14.34 -11.13 -17.72
N ILE A 205 -15.08 -12.23 -17.86
CA ILE A 205 -14.59 -13.60 -17.79
C ILE A 205 -14.98 -14.32 -19.08
N HIS A 206 -14.03 -15.04 -19.68
CA HIS A 206 -14.30 -15.96 -20.77
C HIS A 206 -14.94 -17.26 -20.22
N TRP A 207 -16.26 -17.24 -20.01
CA TRP A 207 -17.00 -18.31 -19.30
C TRP A 207 -16.77 -19.74 -19.82
N PRO A 208 -16.80 -20.04 -21.14
CA PRO A 208 -16.56 -21.40 -21.61
C PRO A 208 -15.17 -21.94 -21.19
N LYS A 209 -14.14 -21.10 -21.34
CA LYS A 209 -12.77 -21.40 -20.93
C LYS A 209 -12.66 -21.52 -19.40
N ALA A 210 -13.33 -20.65 -18.65
CA ALA A 210 -13.36 -20.71 -17.18
C ALA A 210 -13.96 -22.03 -16.70
N ILE A 211 -15.14 -22.41 -17.19
CA ILE A 211 -15.80 -23.66 -16.83
C ILE A 211 -14.93 -24.86 -17.21
N TRP A 212 -14.41 -24.89 -18.44
CA TRP A 212 -13.55 -25.98 -18.91
C TRP A 212 -12.29 -26.13 -18.06
N THR A 213 -11.57 -25.04 -17.79
CA THR A 213 -10.31 -25.08 -17.02
C THR A 213 -10.56 -25.40 -15.55
N VAL A 214 -11.64 -24.89 -14.94
CA VAL A 214 -12.01 -25.25 -13.57
C VAL A 214 -12.39 -26.73 -13.46
N MET A 215 -13.08 -27.30 -14.46
CA MET A 215 -13.44 -28.71 -14.47
C MET A 215 -12.25 -29.65 -14.73
N THR A 216 -11.33 -29.25 -15.61
CA THR A 216 -10.19 -30.09 -16.00
C THR A 216 -8.99 -29.94 -15.07
N ASP A 217 -8.79 -28.74 -14.51
CA ASP A 217 -7.67 -28.42 -13.63
C ASP A 217 -7.99 -27.29 -12.65
N MET A 218 -8.87 -27.59 -11.69
CA MET A 218 -9.39 -26.61 -10.73
C MET A 218 -8.28 -25.82 -10.01
N THR A 219 -7.25 -26.49 -9.52
CA THR A 219 -6.20 -25.84 -8.71
C THR A 219 -5.41 -24.84 -9.54
N GLU A 220 -4.96 -25.21 -10.74
CA GLU A 220 -4.25 -24.29 -11.63
C GLU A 220 -5.17 -23.14 -12.07
N ALA A 221 -6.41 -23.47 -12.46
CA ALA A 221 -7.37 -22.50 -12.97
C ALA A 221 -7.69 -21.37 -11.99
N VAL A 222 -7.76 -21.66 -10.68
CA VAL A 222 -8.04 -20.64 -9.66
C VAL A 222 -6.79 -20.06 -9.00
N THR A 223 -5.60 -20.59 -9.31
CA THR A 223 -4.32 -20.03 -8.86
C THR A 223 -3.66 -19.12 -9.90
N TRP A 224 -3.72 -19.51 -11.17
CA TRP A 224 -3.22 -18.77 -12.34
C TRP A 224 -4.28 -18.75 -13.45
N PRO A 225 -5.39 -18.03 -13.25
CA PRO A 225 -6.51 -18.00 -14.20
C PRO A 225 -6.12 -17.44 -15.57
N THR A 226 -6.39 -18.22 -16.63
CA THR A 226 -6.15 -17.83 -18.03
C THR A 226 -7.41 -17.36 -18.78
N TYR A 227 -8.51 -17.17 -18.05
CA TYR A 227 -9.84 -16.85 -18.58
C TYR A 227 -10.31 -15.43 -18.24
N LYS A 228 -9.45 -14.60 -17.63
CA LYS A 228 -9.75 -13.19 -17.36
C LYS A 228 -9.65 -12.40 -18.66
N LEU A 229 -10.62 -11.53 -18.91
CA LEU A 229 -10.62 -10.61 -20.04
C LEU A 229 -10.30 -9.21 -19.52
N ALA A 230 -9.31 -8.55 -20.13
CA ALA A 230 -8.91 -7.20 -19.78
C ALA A 230 -9.41 -6.17 -20.80
N GLU A 231 -9.56 -4.93 -20.34
CA GLU A 231 -9.77 -3.77 -21.18
C GLU A 231 -8.41 -3.31 -21.73
N VAL A 232 -8.20 -3.49 -23.03
CA VAL A 232 -6.97 -3.08 -23.73
C VAL A 232 -7.05 -1.61 -24.07
N GLY A 233 -5.97 -0.87 -23.85
CA GLY A 233 -5.89 0.56 -24.18
C GLY A 233 -6.54 1.48 -23.15
N ALA A 234 -6.85 1.01 -21.94
CA ALA A 234 -7.40 1.86 -20.88
C ALA A 234 -6.37 2.91 -20.43
N VAL A 235 -6.70 4.20 -20.63
CA VAL A 235 -5.84 5.34 -20.28
C VAL A 235 -6.39 6.06 -19.04
N ALA A 236 -5.51 6.61 -18.21
CA ALA A 236 -5.85 7.54 -17.15
C ALA A 236 -6.48 8.82 -17.73
N LYS A 237 -7.13 9.60 -16.88
CA LYS A 237 -7.68 10.90 -17.29
C LYS A 237 -6.55 11.85 -17.71
N SER A 238 -6.87 12.88 -18.48
CA SER A 238 -5.89 13.92 -18.83
C SER A 238 -5.33 14.56 -17.55
N GLN A 239 -4.01 14.64 -17.50
CA GLN A 239 -3.21 15.20 -16.41
C GLN A 239 -2.98 16.70 -16.62
N LEU A 240 -2.95 17.17 -17.87
CA LEU A 240 -2.64 18.56 -18.21
C LEU A 240 -3.87 19.49 -18.16
N SER A 241 -5.08 18.95 -18.32
CA SER A 241 -6.29 19.78 -18.29
C SER A 241 -6.67 20.18 -16.86
N SER A 242 -6.55 21.46 -16.52
CA SER A 242 -7.23 22.04 -15.35
C SER A 242 -7.59 23.50 -15.60
N THR A 243 -8.78 23.79 -16.14
CA THR A 243 -9.68 24.95 -15.85
C THR A 243 -10.76 25.13 -16.93
N ILE A 244 -11.95 24.55 -16.72
CA ILE A 244 -13.22 25.29 -16.87
C ILE A 244 -14.15 24.71 -15.78
N PRO A 245 -14.63 25.51 -14.81
CA PRO A 245 -15.70 25.09 -13.92
C PRO A 245 -16.94 24.74 -14.77
N LYS A 246 -17.55 23.57 -14.51
CA LYS A 246 -18.93 23.32 -14.98
C LYS A 246 -19.86 24.24 -14.20
N GLU A 247 -19.94 25.51 -14.60
CA GLU A 247 -21.14 26.30 -14.35
C GLU A 247 -22.28 25.73 -15.19
N ALA A 248 -23.47 25.77 -14.61
CA ALA A 248 -24.66 25.12 -15.09
C ALA A 248 -25.08 25.61 -16.48
N THR A 249 -25.17 24.68 -17.43
CA THR A 249 -26.10 24.79 -18.56
C THR A 249 -26.85 23.47 -18.71
N THR A 250 -28.01 23.43 -18.06
CA THR A 250 -29.16 22.68 -18.54
C THR A 250 -29.56 23.22 -19.91
N SER A 251 -29.31 22.46 -20.97
CA SER A 251 -30.16 22.44 -22.16
C SER A 251 -29.66 21.32 -23.07
N ASP A 252 -30.55 20.37 -23.33
CA ASP A 252 -30.47 19.45 -24.45
C ASP A 252 -30.34 20.25 -25.75
N ASP A 253 -29.24 20.07 -26.48
CA ASP A 253 -29.29 20.05 -27.95
C ASP A 253 -28.01 19.44 -28.54
N GLU A 254 -28.22 18.48 -29.43
CA GLU A 254 -27.22 17.94 -30.34
C GLU A 254 -26.72 19.04 -31.30
N SER A 255 -25.47 18.89 -31.75
CA SER A 255 -24.82 19.63 -32.84
C SER A 255 -24.27 21.03 -32.52
N THR A 256 -23.01 21.09 -32.07
CA THR A 256 -22.01 22.01 -32.64
C THR A 256 -20.61 21.68 -32.10
N GLN A 257 -19.71 21.22 -32.98
CA GLN A 257 -18.29 21.12 -32.68
C GLN A 257 -17.67 22.53 -32.67
N PRO A 258 -16.83 22.90 -31.69
CA PRO A 258 -15.90 24.01 -31.85
C PRO A 258 -14.64 23.52 -32.57
N LEU A 259 -14.55 23.83 -33.87
CA LEU A 259 -13.31 23.92 -34.61
C LEU A 259 -12.48 25.07 -34.02
N LEU A 260 -11.35 24.73 -33.36
CA LEU A 260 -10.10 25.51 -33.22
C LEU A 260 -9.25 24.86 -32.10
N LYS A 261 -8.51 23.80 -32.43
CA LYS A 261 -7.35 23.36 -31.62
C LYS A 261 -6.11 23.98 -32.25
N GLY A 262 -5.63 25.09 -31.67
CA GLY A 262 -4.23 25.45 -31.81
C GLY A 262 -3.36 24.36 -31.17
N ASP A 263 -2.14 24.20 -31.68
CA ASP A 263 -1.13 23.21 -31.28
C ASP A 263 -0.79 23.29 -29.78
N SER A 264 -1.65 22.74 -28.93
CA SER A 264 -1.25 22.32 -27.59
C SER A 264 -0.47 21.02 -27.71
N PRO A 265 0.66 20.86 -27.03
CA PRO A 265 1.41 19.61 -27.05
C PRO A 265 0.47 18.47 -26.65
N GLN A 266 0.32 17.49 -27.56
CA GLN A 266 -0.57 16.37 -27.36
C GLN A 266 -0.11 15.58 -26.14
N GLU A 267 -0.93 15.53 -25.10
CA GLU A 267 -0.62 14.80 -23.87
C GLU A 267 -0.36 13.31 -24.21
N PRO A 268 0.79 12.74 -23.80
CA PRO A 268 1.08 11.33 -24.06
C PRO A 268 0.10 10.43 -23.27
N PRO A 269 -0.30 9.28 -23.83
CA PRO A 269 -1.17 8.35 -23.12
C PRO A 269 -0.48 7.80 -21.86
N LEU A 270 -1.24 7.72 -20.77
CA LEU A 270 -0.83 7.12 -19.51
C LEU A 270 -1.73 5.92 -19.18
N GLY A 271 -1.23 4.68 -19.27
CA GLY A 271 -2.01 3.47 -19.01
C GLY A 271 -2.62 3.45 -17.61
N ALA A 272 -3.93 3.27 -17.47
CA ALA A 272 -4.63 3.41 -16.20
C ALA A 272 -4.23 2.34 -15.18
N VAL A 273 -4.12 1.08 -15.61
CA VAL A 273 -3.73 -0.05 -14.74
C VAL A 273 -2.28 0.09 -14.30
N PHE A 274 -1.39 0.41 -15.23
CA PHE A 274 0.02 0.70 -14.96
C PHE A 274 0.18 1.88 -13.98
N CYS A 275 -0.56 2.96 -14.20
CA CYS A 275 -0.51 4.15 -13.36
C CYS A 275 -0.96 3.85 -11.92
N SER A 276 -2.12 3.23 -11.77
CA SER A 276 -2.66 2.83 -10.46
C SER A 276 -1.77 1.84 -9.72
N ASN A 277 -1.22 0.84 -10.42
CA ASN A 277 -0.52 -0.27 -9.78
C ASN A 277 0.97 0.00 -9.54
N VAL A 278 1.61 0.78 -10.42
CA VAL A 278 3.07 0.97 -10.44
C VAL A 278 3.47 2.42 -10.50
N PHE A 279 3.12 3.18 -11.54
CA PHE A 279 3.74 4.49 -11.79
C PHE A 279 3.34 5.57 -10.77
N GLY A 280 2.08 5.65 -10.37
CA GLY A 280 1.64 6.54 -9.30
C GLY A 280 2.33 6.21 -7.97
N HIS A 281 2.53 4.93 -7.67
CA HIS A 281 3.30 4.50 -6.50
C HIS A 281 4.79 4.79 -6.63
N TYR A 282 5.33 4.70 -7.84
CA TYR A 282 6.74 4.97 -8.15
C TYR A 282 7.08 6.43 -7.87
N ILE A 283 6.22 7.35 -8.32
CA ILE A 283 6.34 8.79 -8.01
C ILE A 283 6.09 9.03 -6.53
N LEU A 284 5.01 8.46 -5.96
CA LEU A 284 4.70 8.60 -4.53
C LEU A 284 5.90 8.23 -3.65
N ALA A 285 6.53 7.09 -3.90
CA ALA A 285 7.65 6.63 -3.09
C ALA A 285 8.91 7.49 -3.32
N HIS A 286 9.20 7.95 -4.55
CA HIS A 286 10.29 8.89 -4.82
C HIS A 286 10.12 10.20 -4.04
N GLU A 287 8.95 10.81 -4.10
CA GLU A 287 8.68 12.09 -3.43
C GLU A 287 8.60 11.95 -1.91
N LEU A 288 8.47 10.73 -1.37
CA LEU A 288 8.56 10.44 0.07
C LEU A 288 9.99 10.11 0.54
N MET A 289 11.00 10.15 -0.34
CA MET A 289 12.39 9.86 0.03
C MET A 289 12.93 10.68 1.21
N PRO A 290 12.60 11.99 1.36
CA PRO A 290 13.01 12.76 2.54
C PRO A 290 12.48 12.20 3.87
N LEU A 291 11.29 11.57 3.87
CA LEU A 291 10.71 10.94 5.07
C LEU A 291 11.17 9.49 5.27
N LEU A 292 11.59 8.83 4.19
CA LEU A 292 12.00 7.42 4.18
C LEU A 292 13.49 7.21 4.38
N SER A 293 14.32 8.21 4.08
CA SER A 293 15.78 8.20 4.24
C SER A 293 16.16 8.73 5.63
N ARG A 294 17.21 8.19 6.23
CA ARG A 294 17.68 8.61 7.56
C ARG A 294 19.14 9.00 7.56
N PRO A 295 19.55 10.03 8.32
CA PRO A 295 20.96 10.30 8.57
C PRO A 295 21.61 9.07 9.22
N ALA A 296 22.77 8.66 8.72
CA ALA A 296 23.55 7.62 9.38
C ALA A 296 24.00 8.10 10.77
N SER A 297 23.69 7.33 11.81
CA SER A 297 24.12 7.57 13.19
C SER A 297 24.64 6.26 13.79
N PRO A 298 25.59 6.30 14.76
CA PRO A 298 26.05 5.09 15.45
C PRO A 298 24.93 4.24 16.07
N SER A 299 23.78 4.84 16.40
CA SER A 299 22.60 4.17 16.94
C SER A 299 21.52 3.82 15.91
N ALA A 300 21.58 4.38 14.70
CA ALA A 300 20.55 4.21 13.67
C ALA A 300 21.18 3.67 12.38
N THR A 301 21.16 2.34 12.24
CA THR A 301 21.72 1.62 11.08
C THR A 301 20.66 1.28 10.03
N THR A 302 19.38 1.56 10.29
CA THR A 302 18.27 1.17 9.40
C THR A 302 17.32 2.34 9.12
N SER A 303 16.86 2.40 7.86
CA SER A 303 15.96 3.43 7.33
C SER A 303 14.54 2.89 7.14
N GLY A 304 13.64 3.71 6.58
CA GLY A 304 12.28 3.30 6.27
C GLY A 304 12.19 2.08 5.35
N ARG A 305 11.02 1.44 5.32
CA ARG A 305 10.73 0.26 4.50
C ARG A 305 9.66 0.57 3.47
N ILE A 306 9.88 0.14 2.23
CA ILE A 306 8.91 0.23 1.14
C ILE A 306 8.47 -1.19 0.77
N ILE A 307 7.20 -1.51 1.02
CA ILE A 307 6.63 -2.83 0.79
C ILE A 307 5.69 -2.75 -0.41
N TRP A 308 6.08 -3.37 -1.52
CA TRP A 308 5.30 -3.45 -2.74
C TRP A 308 4.41 -4.69 -2.74
N VAL A 309 3.10 -4.50 -2.89
CA VAL A 309 2.15 -5.60 -3.06
C VAL A 309 2.03 -6.00 -4.53
N SER A 310 2.67 -7.12 -4.85
CA SER A 310 2.63 -7.81 -6.14
C SER A 310 1.53 -8.89 -6.17
N SER A 311 1.55 -9.77 -7.17
CA SER A 311 0.66 -10.92 -7.34
C SER A 311 1.45 -12.20 -7.64
N ILE A 312 0.89 -13.36 -7.32
CA ILE A 312 1.42 -14.65 -7.80
C ILE A 312 1.32 -14.80 -9.33
N GLU A 313 0.46 -14.01 -9.96
CA GLU A 313 0.23 -13.98 -11.41
C GLU A 313 1.24 -13.10 -12.17
N ALA A 314 2.24 -12.55 -11.49
CA ALA A 314 3.34 -11.76 -12.06
C ALA A 314 4.29 -12.61 -12.93
N GLN A 315 3.78 -13.12 -14.05
CA GLN A 315 4.46 -14.06 -14.92
C GLN A 315 5.10 -13.37 -16.14
N PRO A 316 6.24 -13.87 -16.66
CA PRO A 316 6.98 -13.21 -17.73
C PRO A 316 6.21 -13.12 -19.05
N GLN A 317 5.35 -14.10 -19.37
CA GLN A 317 4.57 -14.07 -20.62
C GLN A 317 3.56 -12.92 -20.71
N HIS A 318 3.27 -12.24 -19.59
CA HIS A 318 2.35 -11.11 -19.55
C HIS A 318 3.06 -9.76 -19.65
N PHE A 319 4.40 -9.73 -19.65
CA PHE A 319 5.16 -8.48 -19.61
C PHE A 319 5.95 -8.27 -20.90
N ASN A 320 5.83 -7.07 -21.47
CA ASN A 320 6.62 -6.63 -22.60
C ASN A 320 7.27 -5.28 -22.26
N ILE A 321 8.59 -5.19 -22.42
CA ILE A 321 9.34 -3.95 -22.15
C ILE A 321 8.98 -2.82 -23.11
N ASP A 322 8.65 -3.15 -24.36
CA ASP A 322 8.27 -2.18 -25.39
C ASP A 322 6.84 -1.63 -25.19
N ASP A 323 6.05 -2.29 -24.32
CA ASP A 323 4.73 -1.84 -23.87
C ASP A 323 4.69 -1.80 -22.34
N LEU A 324 5.63 -1.05 -21.74
CA LEU A 324 5.82 -0.94 -20.29
C LEU A 324 4.51 -0.57 -19.56
N GLN A 325 3.69 0.28 -20.20
CA GLN A 325 2.41 0.74 -19.66
C GLN A 325 1.26 -0.25 -19.84
N GLY A 326 1.44 -1.29 -20.67
CA GLY A 326 0.42 -2.29 -20.96
C GLY A 326 -0.76 -1.74 -21.77
N LEU A 327 -0.53 -0.76 -22.65
CA LEU A 327 -1.57 -0.15 -23.48
C LEU A 327 -2.10 -1.12 -24.55
N ASN A 328 -1.26 -1.99 -25.08
CA ASN A 328 -1.62 -2.98 -26.11
C ASN A 328 -1.70 -4.40 -25.53
N ASN A 329 -1.66 -4.53 -24.21
CA ASN A 329 -1.55 -5.81 -23.51
C ASN A 329 -2.91 -6.35 -23.08
N HIS A 330 -3.15 -7.64 -23.31
CA HIS A 330 -4.38 -8.34 -22.88
C HIS A 330 -4.35 -8.80 -21.41
N ALA A 331 -3.24 -8.57 -20.70
CA ALA A 331 -3.03 -8.88 -19.29
C ALA A 331 -2.31 -7.73 -18.56
N PRO A 332 -2.87 -6.49 -18.57
CA PRO A 332 -2.20 -5.29 -18.06
C PRO A 332 -1.99 -5.36 -16.54
N TYR A 333 -2.88 -6.02 -15.79
CA TYR A 333 -2.70 -6.24 -14.35
C TYR A 333 -1.45 -7.10 -14.08
N GLU A 334 -1.38 -8.27 -14.71
CA GLU A 334 -0.28 -9.22 -14.58
C GLU A 334 1.05 -8.60 -15.03
N SER A 335 1.03 -7.87 -16.15
CA SER A 335 2.16 -7.07 -16.66
C SER A 335 2.67 -6.09 -15.60
N SER A 336 1.77 -5.31 -15.01
CA SER A 336 2.11 -4.32 -13.98
C SER A 336 2.73 -4.96 -12.73
N LYS A 337 2.21 -6.12 -12.30
CA LYS A 337 2.77 -6.85 -11.15
C LYS A 337 4.11 -7.51 -11.47
N ARG A 338 4.32 -7.95 -12.72
CA ARG A 338 5.63 -8.41 -13.19
C ARG A 338 6.66 -7.28 -13.20
N LEU A 339 6.27 -6.09 -13.64
CA LEU A 339 7.14 -4.90 -13.56
C LEU A 339 7.54 -4.59 -12.11
N THR A 340 6.60 -4.66 -11.15
CA THR A 340 6.90 -4.51 -9.72
C THR A 340 7.96 -5.51 -9.25
N ASP A 341 7.80 -6.80 -9.56
CA ASP A 341 8.78 -7.83 -9.19
C ASP A 341 10.18 -7.51 -9.76
N VAL A 342 10.23 -7.13 -11.04
CA VAL A 342 11.49 -6.82 -11.74
C VAL A 342 12.18 -5.60 -11.11
N LEU A 343 11.47 -4.50 -10.87
CA LEU A 343 12.03 -3.28 -10.28
C LEU A 343 12.62 -3.54 -8.89
N VAL A 344 11.83 -4.16 -8.00
CA VAL A 344 12.22 -4.38 -6.60
C VAL A 344 13.38 -5.36 -6.49
N LEU A 345 13.32 -6.49 -7.18
CA LEU A 345 14.33 -7.55 -7.03
C LEU A 345 15.63 -7.23 -7.76
N SER A 346 15.58 -6.55 -8.92
CA SER A 346 16.79 -6.15 -9.65
C SER A 346 17.56 -5.02 -8.97
N ARG A 347 16.94 -4.25 -8.05
CA ARG A 347 17.54 -3.11 -7.35
C ARG A 347 18.83 -3.47 -6.59
N LYS A 348 18.88 -4.67 -6.01
CA LYS A 348 20.03 -5.15 -5.22
C LYS A 348 21.26 -5.43 -6.10
N LEU A 349 21.06 -5.58 -7.41
CA LEU A 349 22.15 -5.83 -8.35
C LEU A 349 22.93 -4.55 -8.63
N ARG A 350 24.21 -4.70 -8.95
CA ARG A 350 25.11 -3.57 -9.17
C ARG A 350 24.62 -2.67 -10.31
N ALA A 351 24.20 -3.25 -11.44
CA ALA A 351 23.74 -2.48 -12.60
C ALA A 351 22.41 -1.79 -12.33
N GLY A 352 21.38 -2.54 -11.92
CA GLY A 352 20.07 -1.98 -11.55
C GLY A 352 20.17 -0.95 -10.43
N GLY A 353 21.06 -1.18 -9.46
CA GLY A 353 21.27 -0.30 -8.34
C GLY A 353 21.99 1.02 -8.65
N LYS A 354 22.79 1.04 -9.72
CA LYS A 354 23.41 2.26 -10.25
C LYS A 354 22.37 3.14 -10.95
N ILE A 355 21.53 2.54 -11.79
CA ILE A 355 20.53 3.27 -12.59
C ILE A 355 19.43 3.85 -11.70
N SER A 356 18.92 3.05 -10.77
CA SER A 356 17.91 3.49 -9.81
C SER A 356 18.42 4.47 -8.76
N SER A 357 19.70 4.86 -8.77
CA SER A 357 20.28 5.68 -7.70
C SER A 357 19.63 7.06 -7.58
N SER A 358 19.26 7.69 -8.71
CA SER A 358 18.54 8.97 -8.78
C SER A 358 17.16 8.90 -8.15
N TRP A 359 16.49 7.75 -8.24
CA TRP A 359 15.17 7.56 -7.64
C TRP A 359 15.18 7.63 -6.11
N PHE A 360 16.33 7.42 -5.47
CA PHE A 360 16.49 7.58 -4.01
C PHE A 360 17.08 8.92 -3.62
N ASP A 361 17.33 9.81 -4.59
CA ASP A 361 17.93 11.10 -4.28
C ASP A 361 16.90 12.02 -3.63
N CYS A 362 17.26 12.59 -2.48
CA CYS A 362 16.42 13.55 -1.78
C CYS A 362 16.56 14.96 -2.36
N SER A 363 17.65 15.28 -3.06
CA SER A 363 17.83 16.59 -3.68
C SER A 363 16.86 16.84 -4.83
N ASP A 364 16.38 15.75 -5.46
CA ASP A 364 15.40 15.80 -6.54
C ASP A 364 13.96 16.06 -6.03
N VAL A 365 13.76 16.09 -4.70
CA VAL A 365 12.48 16.33 -4.04
C VAL A 365 12.48 17.71 -3.42
N ARG A 366 11.39 18.48 -3.62
CA ARG A 366 11.24 19.81 -3.03
C ARG A 366 11.03 19.69 -1.52
N VAL A 367 12.06 19.98 -0.73
CA VAL A 367 11.95 20.19 0.70
C VAL A 367 11.99 21.70 0.96
N LYS A 368 10.95 22.25 1.59
CA LYS A 368 11.00 23.65 2.06
C LYS A 368 11.93 23.71 3.25
N GLU A 369 13.04 24.42 3.13
CA GLU A 369 13.88 24.74 4.29
C GLU A 369 13.03 25.54 5.28
N ASP A 370 12.88 25.04 6.51
CA ASP A 370 12.45 25.88 7.62
C ASP A 370 13.62 26.86 7.85
N GLN A 371 13.58 28.04 7.22
CA GLN A 371 14.46 29.13 7.61
C GLN A 371 14.10 29.53 9.04
N ILE A 372 14.79 28.93 10.00
CA ILE A 372 14.95 29.54 11.31
C ILE A 372 15.86 30.73 11.04
N GLU A 373 15.29 31.94 11.02
CA GLU A 373 16.06 33.19 10.96
C GLU A 373 17.06 33.19 12.13
N GLY A 374 18.36 32.92 11.87
CA GLY A 374 19.43 33.17 12.83
C GLY A 374 20.52 32.12 13.01
N GLU A 375 20.49 30.95 12.36
CA GLU A 375 21.60 29.98 12.43
C GLU A 375 22.38 29.95 11.11
N GLU A 376 23.65 30.38 11.14
CA GLU A 376 24.59 30.17 10.04
C GLU A 376 24.73 28.65 9.79
N PRO A 377 24.78 28.19 8.53
CA PRO A 377 25.02 26.78 8.25
C PRO A 377 26.43 26.42 8.73
N GLU A 378 26.53 25.70 9.85
CA GLU A 378 27.77 25.02 10.21
C GLU A 378 28.18 24.11 9.05
N ASP A 379 29.44 24.23 8.60
CA ASP A 379 30.13 23.35 7.64
C ASP A 379 30.20 21.91 8.18
N GLN A 380 29.06 21.24 8.31
CA GLN A 380 29.00 19.82 8.62
C GLN A 380 29.17 19.03 7.31
N PRO A 381 30.06 18.02 7.26
CA PRO A 381 30.22 17.19 6.07
C PRO A 381 28.87 16.53 5.73
N PRO A 382 28.56 16.31 4.43
CA PRO A 382 27.26 15.80 4.01
C PRO A 382 26.98 14.47 4.72
N THR A 383 25.99 14.49 5.61
CA THR A 383 25.62 13.31 6.40
C THR A 383 25.13 12.23 5.45
N GLN A 384 25.83 11.09 5.39
CA GLN A 384 25.47 10.00 4.50
C GLN A 384 24.07 9.49 4.85
N LEU A 385 23.12 9.65 3.92
CA LEU A 385 21.74 9.16 4.10
C LEU A 385 21.68 7.65 3.84
N ILE A 386 21.08 6.93 4.79
CA ILE A 386 20.74 5.51 4.65
C ILE A 386 19.47 5.43 3.81
N LYS A 387 19.55 4.68 2.69
CA LYS A 387 18.41 4.48 1.77
C LYS A 387 17.39 3.51 2.37
N PRO A 388 16.09 3.67 2.09
CA PRO A 388 15.08 2.73 2.52
C PRO A 388 15.26 1.33 1.91
N LYS A 389 14.89 0.30 2.67
CA LYS A 389 14.85 -1.09 2.17
C LYS A 389 13.57 -1.31 1.36
N MET A 390 13.66 -2.01 0.22
CA MET A 390 12.50 -2.37 -0.59
C MET A 390 12.20 -3.87 -0.46
N PHE A 391 10.91 -4.19 -0.36
CA PHE A 391 10.42 -5.57 -0.29
C PHE A 391 9.27 -5.75 -1.28
N VAL A 392 9.12 -6.98 -1.78
CA VAL A 392 7.98 -7.36 -2.60
C VAL A 392 7.24 -8.54 -1.96
N VAL A 393 5.93 -8.42 -1.86
CA VAL A 393 5.05 -9.41 -1.25
C VAL A 393 3.84 -9.66 -2.11
N GLN A 394 3.30 -10.87 -2.11
CA GLN A 394 2.02 -11.20 -2.72
C GLN A 394 1.02 -11.71 -1.66
N PRO A 395 -0.25 -11.31 -1.73
CA PRO A 395 -1.23 -11.55 -0.65
C PRO A 395 -1.89 -12.94 -0.69
N GLY A 396 -1.40 -13.83 -1.56
CA GLY A 396 -2.12 -15.04 -1.93
C GLY A 396 -3.39 -14.69 -2.70
N ILE A 397 -4.34 -15.61 -2.65
CA ILE A 397 -5.60 -15.59 -3.35
C ILE A 397 -6.71 -15.51 -2.31
N PHE A 398 -7.41 -14.39 -2.34
CA PHE A 398 -8.53 -14.09 -1.47
C PHE A 398 -9.70 -13.54 -2.28
N VAL A 399 -10.88 -13.57 -1.69
CA VAL A 399 -12.08 -12.96 -2.31
C VAL A 399 -11.88 -11.44 -2.29
N SER A 400 -11.47 -10.91 -3.44
CA SER A 400 -11.16 -9.49 -3.61
C SER A 400 -12.31 -8.74 -4.29
N GLU A 401 -12.49 -7.47 -3.91
CA GLU A 401 -13.47 -6.56 -4.52
C GLU A 401 -13.01 -6.03 -5.90
N ILE A 402 -11.79 -6.36 -6.33
CA ILE A 402 -11.19 -5.83 -7.56
C ILE A 402 -11.88 -6.32 -8.85
N MET A 403 -12.62 -7.42 -8.77
CA MET A 403 -13.48 -7.93 -9.84
C MET A 403 -14.93 -7.92 -9.32
N PRO A 404 -15.81 -7.03 -9.82
CA PRO A 404 -17.18 -6.95 -9.34
C PRO A 404 -17.99 -8.15 -9.85
N LEU A 405 -18.08 -9.19 -9.01
CA LEU A 405 -18.89 -10.38 -9.26
C LEU A 405 -20.20 -10.30 -8.45
N ASN A 406 -21.27 -10.89 -8.97
CA ASN A 406 -22.51 -11.00 -8.20
C ASN A 406 -22.30 -11.91 -6.97
N PHE A 407 -23.13 -11.73 -5.93
CA PHE A 407 -22.96 -12.46 -4.67
C PHE A 407 -23.04 -13.98 -4.82
N ILE A 408 -23.80 -14.47 -5.81
CA ILE A 408 -23.94 -15.90 -6.12
C ILE A 408 -22.62 -16.47 -6.62
N LEU A 409 -21.96 -15.79 -7.57
CA LEU A 409 -20.66 -16.20 -8.09
C LEU A 409 -19.57 -16.10 -7.03
N VAL A 410 -19.62 -15.06 -6.18
CA VAL A 410 -18.71 -14.93 -5.04
C VAL A 410 -18.86 -16.13 -4.09
N PHE A 411 -20.09 -16.57 -3.82
CA PHE A 411 -20.35 -17.75 -2.99
C PHE A 411 -19.72 -19.01 -3.60
N PHE A 412 -20.01 -19.32 -4.87
CA PHE A 412 -19.48 -20.51 -5.53
C PHE A 412 -17.96 -20.49 -5.66
N TYR A 413 -17.37 -19.37 -6.06
CA TYR A 413 -15.92 -19.25 -6.20
C TYR A 413 -15.21 -19.34 -4.83
N ARG A 414 -15.81 -18.82 -3.77
CA ARG A 414 -15.31 -19.01 -2.40
C ARG A 414 -15.35 -20.48 -1.98
N MET A 415 -16.39 -21.25 -2.36
CA MET A 415 -16.42 -22.69 -2.12
C MET A 415 -15.27 -23.41 -2.86
N ILE A 416 -15.03 -23.04 -4.13
CA ILE A 416 -13.90 -23.58 -4.91
C ILE A 416 -12.57 -23.28 -4.22
N PHE A 417 -12.37 -22.08 -3.69
CA PHE A 417 -11.18 -21.74 -2.92
C PHE A 417 -10.98 -22.61 -1.69
N TYR A 418 -12.05 -22.90 -0.92
CA TYR A 418 -11.95 -23.83 0.21
C TYR A 418 -11.55 -25.24 -0.24
N LEU A 419 -12.14 -25.75 -1.34
CA LEU A 419 -11.80 -27.05 -1.90
C LEU A 419 -10.32 -27.11 -2.31
N VAL A 420 -9.84 -26.13 -3.07
CA VAL A 420 -8.45 -26.06 -3.53
C VAL A 420 -7.46 -25.91 -2.37
N ARG A 421 -7.83 -25.16 -1.33
CA ARG A 421 -7.04 -25.09 -0.10
C ARG A 421 -6.96 -26.46 0.61
N TRP A 422 -8.07 -27.18 0.71
CA TRP A 422 -8.08 -28.54 1.28
C TRP A 422 -7.26 -29.54 0.46
N MET A 423 -7.19 -29.37 -0.86
CA MET A 423 -6.31 -30.11 -1.76
C MET A 423 -4.81 -29.75 -1.60
N GLY A 424 -4.48 -28.83 -0.69
CA GLY A 424 -3.11 -28.53 -0.28
C GLY A 424 -2.52 -27.28 -0.93
N SER A 425 -3.31 -26.47 -1.65
CA SER A 425 -2.84 -25.18 -2.15
C SER A 425 -2.48 -24.25 -1.00
N GLN A 426 -1.28 -23.67 -1.06
CA GLN A 426 -0.78 -22.80 -0.01
C GLN A 426 -1.16 -21.34 -0.22
N TRP A 427 -1.54 -20.95 -1.43
CA TRP A 427 -1.78 -19.54 -1.75
C TRP A 427 -3.20 -19.08 -1.48
N HIS A 428 -4.14 -19.98 -1.19
CA HIS A 428 -5.54 -19.64 -0.97
C HIS A 428 -5.78 -19.14 0.46
N THR A 429 -5.52 -17.85 0.67
CA THR A 429 -5.77 -17.15 1.94
C THR A 429 -7.26 -16.91 2.18
N ILE A 430 -8.06 -16.82 1.11
CA ILE A 430 -9.53 -16.68 1.06
C ILE A 430 -10.06 -15.37 1.64
N GLU A 431 -9.60 -14.98 2.82
CA GLU A 431 -10.00 -13.76 3.53
C GLU A 431 -8.95 -12.66 3.40
N PRO A 432 -9.35 -11.38 3.24
CA PRO A 432 -8.42 -10.25 3.23
C PRO A 432 -7.52 -10.15 4.46
N TYR A 433 -8.04 -10.48 5.66
CA TYR A 433 -7.25 -10.44 6.91
C TYR A 433 -6.11 -11.47 6.90
N THR A 434 -6.38 -12.68 6.43
CA THR A 434 -5.36 -13.73 6.24
C THR A 434 -4.36 -13.31 5.17
N ALA A 435 -4.84 -12.70 4.09
CA ALA A 435 -4.02 -12.19 2.99
C ALA A 435 -3.04 -11.07 3.42
N ALA A 436 -3.33 -10.37 4.52
CA ALA A 436 -2.48 -9.33 5.09
C ALA A 436 -1.28 -9.86 5.90
N VAL A 437 -1.14 -11.18 6.14
CA VAL A 437 -0.03 -11.73 6.97
C VAL A 437 1.36 -11.38 6.44
N GLY A 438 1.59 -11.51 5.14
CA GLY A 438 2.88 -11.20 4.51
C GLY A 438 3.24 -9.71 4.61
N PRO A 439 2.37 -8.79 4.16
CA PRO A 439 2.64 -7.35 4.27
C PRO A 439 2.90 -6.89 5.71
N VAL A 440 2.12 -7.37 6.69
CA VAL A 440 2.28 -6.96 8.10
C VAL A 440 3.55 -7.57 8.72
N TRP A 441 3.87 -8.82 8.39
CA TRP A 441 5.12 -9.44 8.82
C TRP A 441 6.34 -8.66 8.34
N LEU A 442 6.39 -8.23 7.07
CA LEU A 442 7.47 -7.37 6.56
C LEU A 442 7.51 -5.99 7.25
N ALA A 443 6.34 -5.45 7.61
CA ALA A 443 6.24 -4.17 8.28
C ALA A 443 6.76 -4.20 9.71
N LEU A 444 6.47 -5.25 10.48
CA LEU A 444 6.74 -5.31 11.93
C LEU A 444 7.96 -6.15 12.32
N SER A 445 8.48 -7.00 11.43
CA SER A 445 9.65 -7.84 11.75
C SER A 445 10.89 -6.99 12.07
N GLN A 446 11.75 -7.49 12.95
CA GLN A 446 13.03 -6.87 13.24
C GLN A 446 13.98 -6.95 12.03
N ASP A 447 14.83 -5.94 11.84
CA ASP A 447 15.72 -5.86 10.67
C ASP A 447 16.71 -7.02 10.65
N GLU A 448 17.17 -7.50 11.81
CA GLU A 448 18.09 -8.63 11.96
C GLU A 448 17.50 -9.92 11.39
N ILE A 449 16.20 -10.15 11.65
CA ILE A 449 15.48 -11.32 11.14
C ILE A 449 15.38 -11.24 9.61
N LEU A 450 15.01 -10.07 9.08
CA LEU A 450 14.85 -9.85 7.65
C LEU A 450 16.20 -9.96 6.91
N ASP A 451 17.28 -9.44 7.49
CA ASP A 451 18.62 -9.46 6.91
C ASP A 451 19.21 -10.88 6.92
N THR A 452 18.99 -11.64 7.99
CA THR A 452 19.37 -13.07 8.07
C THR A 452 18.69 -13.90 6.98
N MET A 453 17.45 -13.56 6.64
CA MET A 453 16.69 -14.24 5.59
C MET A 453 16.96 -13.69 4.18
N ASP A 454 17.82 -12.69 4.03
CA ASP A 454 18.02 -11.95 2.78
C ASP A 454 16.69 -11.49 2.17
N ALA A 455 15.78 -10.99 3.03
CA ALA A 455 14.40 -10.70 2.67
C ALA A 455 14.23 -9.74 1.49
N PRO A 456 15.06 -8.69 1.31
CA PRO A 456 14.99 -7.82 0.12
C PRO A 456 15.31 -8.53 -1.21
N ALA A 457 16.02 -9.66 -1.19
CA ALA A 457 16.34 -10.43 -2.39
C ALA A 457 15.24 -11.45 -2.76
N SER A 458 14.22 -11.61 -1.92
CA SER A 458 13.15 -12.59 -2.10
C SER A 458 11.79 -11.92 -2.26
N LYS A 459 10.91 -12.57 -3.03
CA LYS A 459 9.48 -12.28 -2.96
C LYS A 459 8.85 -13.10 -1.86
N TRP A 460 8.03 -12.45 -1.04
CA TRP A 460 7.31 -13.08 0.07
C TRP A 460 5.84 -13.28 -0.27
N GLY A 461 5.20 -14.21 0.42
CA GLY A 461 3.84 -14.61 0.13
C GLY A 461 3.04 -14.87 1.39
N SER A 462 1.84 -14.30 1.46
CA SER A 462 0.81 -14.73 2.40
C SER A 462 0.29 -16.10 1.98
N ALA A 463 0.37 -17.06 2.89
CA ALA A 463 0.01 -18.45 2.61
C ALA A 463 -0.74 -19.10 3.76
N THR A 464 -1.39 -20.23 3.50
CA THR A 464 -2.10 -21.05 4.48
C THR A 464 -1.73 -22.53 4.36
N ASP A 465 -1.92 -23.32 5.41
CA ASP A 465 -2.04 -24.78 5.24
C ASP A 465 -3.45 -25.17 4.80
N SER A 466 -3.69 -26.48 4.65
CA SER A 466 -5.01 -27.01 4.31
C SER A 466 -6.08 -26.71 5.37
N SER A 467 -5.69 -26.57 6.64
CA SER A 467 -6.62 -26.18 7.71
C SER A 467 -6.97 -24.69 7.69
N GLY A 468 -6.21 -23.88 6.95
CA GLY A 468 -6.35 -22.43 6.89
C GLY A 468 -5.45 -21.68 7.88
N LYS A 469 -4.51 -22.36 8.54
CA LYS A 469 -3.51 -21.68 9.39
C LYS A 469 -2.56 -20.88 8.52
N GLU A 470 -2.53 -19.58 8.76
CA GLU A 470 -1.71 -18.62 8.04
C GLU A 470 -0.22 -18.74 8.35
N ARG A 471 0.61 -18.35 7.37
CA ARG A 471 2.07 -18.23 7.48
C ARG A 471 2.61 -17.35 6.36
N VAL A 472 3.83 -16.87 6.53
CA VAL A 472 4.59 -16.22 5.46
C VAL A 472 5.61 -17.20 4.91
N ILE A 473 5.64 -17.34 3.59
CA ILE A 473 6.62 -18.18 2.88
C ILE A 473 7.21 -17.40 1.70
N ARG A 474 8.36 -17.84 1.19
CA ARG A 474 8.91 -17.27 -0.05
C ARG A 474 8.03 -17.68 -1.23
N THR A 475 7.98 -16.84 -2.25
CA THR A 475 7.32 -17.10 -3.54
C THR A 475 8.38 -17.07 -4.62
N GLU A 476 8.43 -18.12 -5.45
CA GLU A 476 9.33 -18.17 -6.59
C GLU A 476 8.94 -17.13 -7.64
N VAL A 477 9.94 -16.45 -8.19
CA VAL A 477 9.75 -15.49 -9.28
C VAL A 477 10.41 -16.06 -10.55
N PRO A 478 9.68 -16.28 -11.65
CA PRO A 478 10.25 -16.80 -12.89
C PRO A 478 11.40 -15.93 -13.39
N GLY A 479 12.54 -16.55 -13.76
CA GLY A 479 13.78 -15.87 -14.15
C GLY A 479 14.63 -15.34 -12.98
N TRP A 480 14.12 -15.37 -11.74
CA TRP A 480 14.84 -14.96 -10.54
C TRP A 480 15.04 -16.09 -9.53
N GLY A 481 14.13 -17.07 -9.50
CA GLY A 481 14.07 -18.10 -8.47
C GLY A 481 13.56 -17.55 -7.14
N TRP A 482 14.09 -18.06 -6.03
CA TRP A 482 13.66 -17.71 -4.67
C TRP A 482 14.33 -16.45 -4.11
N GLU A 483 15.60 -16.24 -4.47
CA GLU A 483 16.49 -15.26 -3.84
C GLU A 483 17.55 -14.70 -4.82
N GLY A 484 17.39 -14.96 -6.13
CA GLY A 484 18.32 -14.48 -7.15
C GLY A 484 19.66 -15.18 -7.17
N LYS A 485 19.81 -16.31 -6.46
CA LYS A 485 21.03 -17.14 -6.41
C LYS A 485 20.77 -18.45 -7.15
N THR A 486 21.65 -18.80 -8.08
CA THR A 486 21.61 -20.11 -8.75
C THR A 486 21.81 -21.21 -7.68
N PRO A 487 20.91 -22.21 -7.59
CA PRO A 487 21.02 -23.26 -6.59
C PRO A 487 22.36 -24.00 -6.73
N LYS A 488 23.09 -24.18 -5.62
CA LYS A 488 24.30 -25.04 -5.59
C LYS A 488 23.95 -26.54 -5.59
N THR A 489 22.71 -26.87 -5.21
CA THR A 489 22.17 -28.24 -5.13
C THR A 489 20.73 -28.25 -5.68
N ILE A 490 20.30 -29.41 -6.19
CA ILE A 490 18.91 -29.61 -6.66
C ILE A 490 17.97 -29.45 -5.46
N ASP A 491 17.00 -28.57 -5.62
CA ASP A 491 16.09 -28.13 -4.57
C ASP A 491 15.24 -29.29 -4.03
N THR A 492 15.35 -29.58 -2.75
CA THR A 492 14.61 -30.65 -2.05
C THR A 492 13.15 -30.24 -1.85
N GLY A 493 12.22 -31.11 -2.26
CA GLY A 493 10.79 -31.20 -1.90
C GLY A 493 10.01 -29.94 -1.47
N GLU A 494 10.34 -29.33 -0.33
CA GLU A 494 9.58 -28.25 0.31
C GLU A 494 9.46 -26.99 -0.55
N ARG A 495 10.52 -26.63 -1.30
CA ARG A 495 10.45 -25.50 -2.23
C ARG A 495 9.63 -25.81 -3.49
N ARG A 496 9.29 -27.07 -3.78
CA ARG A 496 8.41 -27.38 -4.94
C ARG A 496 6.95 -27.03 -4.70
N LYS A 497 6.49 -26.99 -3.43
CA LYS A 497 5.10 -26.73 -3.11
C LYS A 497 4.77 -25.25 -3.33
N GLY A 498 3.69 -24.99 -4.06
CA GLY A 498 3.28 -23.63 -4.42
C GLY A 498 3.92 -23.08 -5.70
N ARG A 499 4.76 -23.84 -6.40
CA ARG A 499 5.21 -23.45 -7.75
C ARG A 499 4.08 -23.61 -8.77
N LYS A 500 4.11 -22.79 -9.81
CA LYS A 500 3.29 -23.02 -11.01
C LYS A 500 3.70 -24.35 -11.65
N ARG A 501 2.76 -25.09 -12.25
CA ARG A 501 3.06 -26.46 -12.74
C ARG A 501 4.15 -26.53 -13.82
N ASP A 502 4.24 -25.50 -14.65
CA ASP A 502 5.24 -25.35 -15.70
C ASP A 502 6.51 -24.62 -15.23
N ALA A 503 6.67 -24.40 -13.92
CA ALA A 503 7.83 -23.70 -13.37
C ALA A 503 9.13 -24.49 -13.59
N VAL A 504 10.02 -23.92 -14.39
CA VAL A 504 11.36 -24.46 -14.66
C VAL A 504 12.36 -24.02 -13.59
N PRO A 505 13.39 -24.83 -13.28
CA PRO A 505 14.48 -24.40 -12.40
C PRO A 505 15.19 -23.15 -12.92
N LEU A 506 15.70 -22.32 -12.02
CA LEU A 506 16.48 -21.13 -12.37
C LEU A 506 17.79 -21.53 -13.07
N THR A 507 17.99 -21.05 -14.30
CA THR A 507 19.29 -21.12 -15.00
C THR A 507 20.08 -19.84 -14.81
N ARG A 508 21.38 -19.87 -15.14
CA ARG A 508 22.24 -18.69 -15.09
C ARG A 508 21.82 -17.66 -16.13
N GLU A 509 21.48 -18.11 -17.33
CA GLU A 509 21.06 -17.28 -18.45
C GLU A 509 19.76 -16.55 -18.10
N ALA A 510 18.76 -17.26 -17.57
CA ALA A 510 17.50 -16.66 -17.15
C ALA A 510 17.70 -15.61 -16.04
N ARG A 511 18.71 -15.82 -15.18
CA ARG A 511 19.06 -14.89 -14.12
C ARG A 511 19.73 -13.61 -14.65
N GLU A 512 20.61 -13.75 -15.65
CA GLU A 512 21.26 -12.65 -16.37
C GLU A 512 20.22 -11.86 -17.19
N ASP A 513 19.31 -12.54 -17.88
CA ASP A 513 18.19 -11.92 -18.61
C ASP A 513 17.28 -11.09 -17.69
N PHE A 514 17.01 -11.59 -16.48
CA PHE A 514 16.25 -10.85 -15.47
C PHE A 514 16.99 -9.57 -15.04
N GLU A 515 18.32 -9.60 -14.91
CA GLU A 515 19.12 -8.42 -14.59
C GLU A 515 19.09 -7.39 -15.72
N VAL A 516 19.25 -7.83 -16.97
CA VAL A 516 19.15 -6.97 -18.15
C VAL A 516 17.76 -6.35 -18.24
N MET A 517 16.70 -7.13 -18.00
CA MET A 517 15.33 -6.62 -17.96
C MET A 517 15.16 -5.57 -16.86
N GLY A 518 15.72 -5.81 -15.67
CA GLY A 518 15.72 -4.86 -14.56
C GLY A 518 16.34 -3.51 -14.93
N VAL A 519 17.51 -3.55 -15.58
CA VAL A 519 18.19 -2.35 -16.10
C VAL A 519 17.31 -1.57 -17.08
N LYS A 520 16.68 -2.25 -18.03
CA LYS A 520 15.77 -1.62 -19.00
C LYS A 520 14.55 -1.00 -18.31
N CYS A 521 13.89 -1.75 -17.41
CA CYS A 521 12.73 -1.26 -16.67
C CYS A 521 13.06 -0.01 -15.84
N TRP A 522 14.17 -0.01 -15.09
CA TRP A 522 14.58 1.17 -14.32
C TRP A 522 14.88 2.38 -15.21
N THR A 523 15.51 2.16 -16.37
CA THR A 523 15.83 3.23 -17.32
C THR A 523 14.57 3.86 -17.88
N GLU A 524 13.63 3.06 -18.37
CA GLU A 524 12.38 3.57 -18.95
C GLU A 524 11.46 4.18 -17.89
N MET A 525 11.42 3.64 -16.66
CA MET A 525 10.65 4.24 -15.56
C MET A 525 11.19 5.62 -15.15
N GLU A 526 12.51 5.78 -15.05
CA GLU A 526 13.13 7.08 -14.74
C GLU A 526 12.95 8.09 -15.87
N LYS A 527 13.07 7.65 -17.12
CA LYS A 527 12.77 8.48 -18.30
C LYS A 527 11.33 8.96 -18.26
N LEU A 528 10.37 8.05 -18.09
CA LEU A 528 8.95 8.36 -18.03
C LEU A 528 8.61 9.31 -16.88
N ARG A 529 9.21 9.11 -15.70
CA ARG A 529 9.04 10.03 -14.55
C ARG A 529 9.46 11.45 -14.91
N LYS A 530 10.67 11.62 -15.47
CA LYS A 530 11.20 12.94 -15.84
C LYS A 530 10.38 13.62 -16.94
N GLU A 531 9.93 12.86 -17.94
CA GLU A 531 9.03 13.37 -18.99
C GLU A 531 7.72 13.90 -18.38
N TRP A 532 7.10 13.17 -17.47
CA TRP A 532 5.89 13.63 -16.79
C TRP A 532 6.14 14.78 -15.82
N GLU A 533 7.27 14.83 -15.14
CA GLU A 533 7.66 15.97 -14.28
C GLU A 533 7.79 17.27 -15.09
N GLU A 534 8.41 17.20 -16.27
CA GLU A 534 8.55 18.32 -17.21
C GLU A 534 7.19 18.77 -17.74
N LEU A 535 6.36 17.82 -18.21
CA LEU A 535 5.01 18.10 -18.72
C LEU A 535 4.09 18.74 -17.68
N LEU A 536 4.17 18.30 -16.42
CA LEU A 536 3.36 18.84 -15.33
C LEU A 536 3.91 20.15 -14.75
N GLY A 537 5.17 20.50 -15.07
CA GLY A 537 5.83 21.69 -14.51
C GLY A 537 6.02 21.64 -12.99
N VAL A 538 6.07 20.43 -12.41
CA VAL A 538 6.19 20.23 -10.95
C VAL A 538 7.61 20.45 -10.44
N LYS A 539 8.62 20.42 -11.33
CA LYS A 539 10.02 20.74 -11.03
C LYS A 539 10.46 21.93 -11.90
N LYS A 540 10.65 23.08 -11.23
CA LYS A 540 11.29 24.31 -11.69
C LYS A 540 12.06 24.92 -10.52
#